data_AF-A0A1J4K935-F1
#
_entry.id   AF-A0A1J4K935-F1
#
_cell.length_a   1.000
_cell.length_b   1.000
_cell.length_c   1.000
_cell.angle_alpha   90.00
_cell.angle_beta   90.00
_cell.angle_gamma   90.00
#
_symmetry.space_group_name_H-M   'P 1'
#
loop_
_entity.id
_entity.type
_entity.pdbx_description
1 polymer ?
#
loop_
_entity_poly.entity_id
_entity_poly.type
_entity_poly.pdbx_seq_one_letter_code
_entity_poly.pdbx_strand_id
1 'polypeptide(L)'
;MIDAPAAAHTGALENTLFGCFSDCGICIQACFCYECAKAKTWADVRGESCSCCHLYAEGFYIRANMKQLRGVSASLCADCCVYSFCPSCALAQDMRELKLIKELPKDAPAPTQNYDQAQAAAMAGVTQVQPPGGYVPPTQGYAPAGYAPPPPGYNPQYPPQQ
;
A
#
# COMPACT_ATOMS: atom_id res chain seq x y z
N MET A 1 12.88 -2.17 -15.69
CA MET A 1 11.53 -2.23 -15.08
C MET A 1 10.69 -3.13 -15.94
N ILE A 2 9.85 -3.97 -15.35
CA ILE A 2 8.87 -4.73 -16.14
C ILE A 2 7.92 -3.72 -16.81
N ASP A 3 7.64 -3.90 -18.10
CA ASP A 3 6.51 -3.23 -18.75
C ASP A 3 5.22 -3.85 -18.20
N ALA A 4 4.64 -3.21 -17.18
CA ALA A 4 3.37 -3.65 -16.61
C ALA A 4 2.23 -3.38 -17.62
N PRO A 5 1.28 -4.33 -17.81
CA PRO A 5 0.12 -4.09 -18.66
C PRO A 5 -0.71 -2.93 -18.11
N ALA A 6 -1.44 -2.21 -18.95
CA ALA A 6 -2.25 -1.05 -18.51
C ALA A 6 -3.22 -1.41 -17.37
N ALA A 7 -3.77 -2.63 -17.39
CA ALA A 7 -4.60 -3.19 -16.32
C ALA A 7 -3.92 -3.25 -14.93
N ALA A 8 -2.59 -3.21 -14.87
CA ALA A 8 -1.86 -3.19 -13.61
C ALA A 8 -1.98 -1.85 -12.88
N HIS A 9 -2.26 -0.76 -13.61
CA HIS A 9 -2.37 0.61 -13.08
C HIS A 9 -3.72 0.85 -12.40
N THR A 10 -3.97 0.12 -11.31
CA THR A 10 -5.21 0.22 -10.53
C THR A 10 -5.27 1.48 -9.66
N GLY A 11 -4.15 2.17 -9.44
CA GLY A 11 -4.09 3.36 -8.59
C GLY A 11 -4.16 3.04 -7.08
N ALA A 12 -4.18 1.76 -6.71
CA ALA A 12 -4.15 1.28 -5.33
C ALA A 12 -3.32 -0.01 -5.21
N LEU A 13 -2.89 -0.32 -3.99
CA LEU A 13 -2.39 -1.64 -3.66
C LEU A 13 -3.57 -2.50 -3.22
N GLU A 14 -3.66 -3.73 -3.71
CA GLU A 14 -4.72 -4.67 -3.35
C GLU A 14 -4.55 -5.17 -1.91
N ASN A 15 -3.31 -5.17 -1.41
CA ASN A 15 -2.99 -5.68 -0.08
C ASN A 15 -2.78 -4.56 0.95
N THR A 16 -3.51 -4.64 2.06
CA THR A 16 -3.41 -3.72 3.20
C THR A 16 -2.53 -4.30 4.33
N LEU A 17 -2.33 -3.54 5.42
CA LEU A 17 -1.62 -3.97 6.63
C LEU A 17 -2.12 -5.34 7.11
N PHE A 18 -1.19 -6.24 7.46
CA PHE A 18 -1.45 -7.65 7.78
C PHE A 18 -2.08 -8.51 6.66
N GLY A 19 -2.15 -8.01 5.42
CA GLY A 19 -2.61 -8.79 4.26
C GLY A 19 -1.78 -10.04 3.95
N CYS A 20 -0.57 -10.19 4.53
CA CYS A 20 0.29 -11.36 4.34
C CYS A 20 -0.36 -12.69 4.75
N PHE A 21 -1.35 -12.70 5.66
CA PHE A 21 -2.06 -13.94 6.06
C PHE A 21 -2.95 -14.53 4.97
N SER A 22 -3.22 -13.80 3.89
CA SER A 22 -4.03 -14.33 2.77
C SER A 22 -3.19 -15.08 1.72
N ASP A 23 -1.87 -15.18 1.89
CA ASP A 23 -1.00 -16.14 1.20
C ASP A 23 0.10 -16.61 2.16
N CYS A 24 -0.18 -17.69 2.89
CA CYS A 24 0.73 -18.24 3.89
C CYS A 24 2.07 -18.70 3.29
N GLY A 25 2.10 -19.10 2.01
CA GLY A 25 3.34 -19.53 1.36
C GLY A 25 4.31 -18.36 1.19
N ILE A 26 3.82 -17.23 0.68
CA ILE A 26 4.60 -15.99 0.57
C ILE A 26 4.97 -15.45 1.96
N CYS A 27 4.07 -15.53 2.92
CA CYS A 27 4.33 -15.11 4.30
C CYS A 27 5.49 -15.91 4.93
N ILE A 28 5.45 -17.24 4.83
CA ILE A 28 6.52 -18.13 5.32
C ILE A 28 7.84 -17.79 4.60
N GLN A 29 7.81 -17.60 3.28
CA GLN A 29 9.00 -17.25 2.52
C GLN A 29 9.61 -15.92 2.98
N ALA A 30 8.78 -14.89 3.17
CA ALA A 30 9.21 -13.57 3.62
C ALA A 30 9.69 -13.55 5.09
N CYS A 31 9.17 -14.44 5.94
CA CYS A 31 9.58 -14.53 7.35
C CYS A 31 10.86 -15.35 7.53
N PHE A 32 10.96 -16.52 6.89
CA PHE A 32 12.04 -17.48 7.15
C PHE A 32 13.19 -17.42 6.13
N CYS A 33 12.98 -16.77 4.98
CA CYS A 33 13.99 -16.60 3.95
C CYS A 33 14.00 -15.15 3.42
N TYR A 34 13.93 -14.20 4.37
CA TYR A 34 13.72 -12.77 4.09
C TYR A 34 14.69 -12.21 3.03
N GLU A 35 16.00 -12.42 3.20
CA GLU A 35 17.01 -11.86 2.29
C GLU A 35 16.89 -12.41 0.86
N CYS A 36 16.64 -13.72 0.70
CA CYS A 36 16.44 -14.33 -0.62
C CYS A 36 15.12 -13.86 -1.25
N ALA A 37 14.05 -13.78 -0.45
CA ALA A 37 12.75 -13.28 -0.88
C ALA A 37 12.86 -11.82 -1.35
N LYS A 38 13.58 -10.99 -0.59
CA LYS A 38 13.85 -9.57 -0.89
C LYS A 38 14.64 -9.43 -2.17
N ALA A 39 15.75 -10.18 -2.30
CA ALA A 39 16.58 -10.18 -3.51
C ALA A 39 15.80 -10.59 -4.76
N LYS A 40 14.98 -11.65 -4.64
CA LYS A 40 14.11 -12.11 -5.72
C LYS A 40 13.09 -11.05 -6.10
N THR A 41 12.42 -10.43 -5.12
CA THR A 41 11.39 -9.40 -5.34
C THR A 41 11.99 -8.15 -5.98
N TRP A 42 13.21 -7.79 -5.58
CA TRP A 42 13.98 -6.69 -6.17
C TRP A 42 14.35 -6.94 -7.63
N ALA A 43 14.77 -8.16 -7.97
CA ALA A 43 15.00 -8.52 -9.36
C ALA A 43 13.69 -8.55 -10.16
N ASP A 44 12.64 -9.15 -9.57
CA ASP A 44 11.32 -9.28 -10.18
C ASP A 44 10.74 -7.91 -10.53
N VAL A 45 10.71 -6.93 -9.62
CA VAL A 45 10.13 -5.60 -9.91
C VAL A 45 10.84 -4.87 -11.05
N ARG A 46 12.11 -5.18 -11.31
CA ARG A 46 12.88 -4.61 -12.42
C ARG A 46 12.84 -5.41 -13.71
N GLY A 47 12.32 -6.64 -13.67
CA GLY A 47 12.32 -7.55 -14.82
C GLY A 47 13.68 -8.19 -15.08
N GLU A 48 14.48 -8.38 -14.02
CA GLU A 48 15.84 -8.92 -14.09
C GLU A 48 15.90 -10.34 -13.50
N SER A 49 16.92 -11.11 -13.89
CA SER A 49 17.23 -12.38 -13.23
C SER A 49 17.82 -12.12 -11.84
N CYS A 50 17.40 -12.90 -10.83
CA CYS A 50 17.97 -12.81 -9.49
C CYS A 50 19.46 -13.24 -9.49
N SER A 51 20.28 -12.54 -8.71
CA SER A 51 21.73 -12.72 -8.60
C SER A 51 22.17 -12.28 -7.20
N CYS A 52 23.42 -12.59 -6.80
CA CYS A 52 23.92 -12.26 -5.47
C CYS A 52 23.92 -10.74 -5.16
N CYS A 53 24.05 -9.88 -6.19
CA CYS A 53 24.04 -8.43 -6.03
C CYS A 53 22.70 -7.91 -5.46
N HIS A 54 21.62 -8.68 -5.60
CA HIS A 54 20.30 -8.28 -5.14
C HIS A 54 20.06 -8.48 -3.64
N LEU A 55 20.95 -9.18 -2.91
CA LEU A 55 20.84 -9.37 -1.45
C LEU A 55 20.95 -8.04 -0.68
N TYR A 56 21.67 -7.06 -1.24
CA TYR A 56 21.86 -5.74 -0.64
C TYR A 56 20.76 -4.73 -0.98
N ALA A 57 19.64 -5.19 -1.54
CA ALA A 57 18.53 -4.32 -1.87
C ALA A 57 17.85 -3.76 -0.62
N GLU A 58 17.49 -2.47 -0.65
CA GLU A 58 16.66 -1.86 0.37
C GLU A 58 15.18 -2.06 0.05
N GLY A 59 14.43 -2.52 1.05
CA GLY A 59 13.03 -2.93 0.86
C GLY A 59 12.10 -1.80 0.43
N PHE A 60 12.32 -0.58 0.91
CA PHE A 60 11.48 0.57 0.51
C PHE A 60 11.65 0.95 -0.97
N TYR A 61 12.80 0.66 -1.61
CA TYR A 61 12.94 0.82 -3.06
C TYR A 61 12.17 -0.25 -3.84
N ILE A 62 12.05 -1.47 -3.31
CA ILE A 62 11.20 -2.51 -3.89
C ILE A 62 9.77 -2.00 -3.96
N ARG A 63 9.26 -1.46 -2.84
CA ARG A 63 7.90 -0.91 -2.75
C ARG A 63 7.68 0.30 -3.65
N ALA A 64 8.64 1.21 -3.74
CA ALA A 64 8.56 2.37 -4.61
C ALA A 64 8.43 1.95 -6.09
N ASN A 65 9.24 0.99 -6.55
CA ASN A 65 9.14 0.47 -7.91
C ASN A 65 7.83 -0.30 -8.13
N MET A 66 7.37 -1.07 -7.14
CA MET A 66 6.10 -1.80 -7.23
C MET A 66 4.92 -0.82 -7.35
N LYS A 67 4.91 0.27 -6.57
CA LYS A 67 3.90 1.34 -6.68
C LYS A 67 3.89 1.99 -8.06
N GLN A 68 5.06 2.20 -8.66
CA GLN A 68 5.14 2.68 -10.05
C GLN A 68 4.45 1.71 -11.03
N LEU A 69 4.67 0.39 -10.88
CA LEU A 69 3.97 -0.62 -11.70
C LEU A 69 2.44 -0.63 -11.48
N ARG A 70 1.97 -0.12 -10.35
CA ARG A 70 0.54 0.02 -10.01
C ARG A 70 -0.05 1.39 -10.36
N GLY A 71 0.75 2.31 -10.90
CA GLY A 71 0.31 3.69 -11.10
C GLY A 71 0.02 4.44 -9.80
N VAL A 72 0.56 3.97 -8.67
CA VAL A 72 0.42 4.58 -7.34
C VAL A 72 1.58 5.54 -7.12
N SER A 73 1.31 6.74 -6.61
CA SER A 73 2.37 7.68 -6.23
C SER A 73 3.26 7.09 -5.13
N ALA A 74 4.56 7.08 -5.37
CA ALA A 74 5.55 6.65 -4.39
C ALA A 74 5.79 7.74 -3.34
N SER A 75 5.96 7.33 -2.08
CA SER A 75 6.36 8.22 -0.98
C SER A 75 7.43 7.53 -0.17
N LEU A 76 8.70 7.86 -0.43
CA LEU A 76 9.83 7.17 0.16
C LEU A 76 9.81 7.20 1.70
N CYS A 77 9.33 8.29 2.29
CA CYS A 77 9.16 8.40 3.73
C CYS A 77 8.10 7.40 4.24
N ALA A 78 6.93 7.36 3.61
CA ALA A 78 5.88 6.41 3.98
C ALA A 78 6.31 4.96 3.74
N ASP A 79 7.01 4.68 2.65
CA ASP A 79 7.51 3.36 2.30
C ASP A 79 8.61 2.89 3.27
N CYS A 80 9.47 3.80 3.72
CA CYS A 80 10.43 3.56 4.79
C CYS A 80 9.73 3.21 6.11
N CYS A 81 8.69 3.96 6.50
CA CYS A 81 7.92 3.68 7.72
C CYS A 81 7.25 2.29 7.67
N VAL A 82 6.68 1.92 6.52
CA VAL A 82 6.05 0.60 6.33
C VAL A 82 7.08 -0.52 6.51
N TYR A 83 8.24 -0.40 5.87
CA TYR A 83 9.32 -1.39 5.98
C TYR A 83 9.99 -1.40 7.36
N SER A 84 9.97 -0.28 8.07
CA SER A 84 10.50 -0.18 9.44
C SER A 84 9.58 -0.87 10.47
N PHE A 85 8.26 -0.90 10.22
CA PHE A 85 7.30 -1.50 11.15
C PHE A 85 7.28 -3.03 11.09
N CYS A 86 7.11 -3.61 9.89
CA CYS A 86 7.19 -5.06 9.68
C CYS A 86 7.76 -5.35 8.28
N PRO A 87 9.08 -5.53 8.14
CA PRO A 87 9.72 -5.74 6.84
C PRO A 87 9.22 -7.00 6.13
N SER A 88 9.02 -8.11 6.85
CA SER A 88 8.50 -9.36 6.26
C SER A 88 7.07 -9.20 5.77
N CYS A 89 6.21 -8.48 6.50
CA CYS A 89 4.84 -8.21 6.08
C CYS A 89 4.82 -7.33 4.83
N ALA A 90 5.64 -6.27 4.82
CA ALA A 90 5.76 -5.35 3.69
C ALA A 90 6.27 -6.07 2.43
N LEU A 91 7.31 -6.90 2.59
CA LEU A 91 7.85 -7.70 1.50
C LEU A 91 6.82 -8.72 0.97
N ALA A 92 6.08 -9.39 1.84
CA ALA A 92 5.02 -10.30 1.44
C ALA A 92 3.91 -9.59 0.64
N GLN A 93 3.55 -8.36 1.02
CA GLN A 93 2.60 -7.55 0.24
C GLN A 93 3.15 -7.27 -1.16
N ASP A 94 4.40 -6.80 -1.27
CA ASP A 94 5.01 -6.44 -2.55
C ASP A 94 5.14 -7.67 -3.48
N MET A 95 5.51 -8.84 -2.92
CA MET A 95 5.57 -10.11 -3.66
C MET A 95 4.21 -10.52 -4.26
N ARG A 96 3.12 -10.30 -3.53
CA ARG A 96 1.77 -10.61 -3.98
C ARG A 96 1.30 -9.66 -5.07
N GLU A 97 1.59 -8.37 -4.92
CA GLU A 97 1.32 -7.39 -5.97
C GLU A 97 2.03 -7.77 -7.27
N LEU A 98 3.30 -8.16 -7.19
CA LEU A 98 4.04 -8.63 -8.37
C LEU A 98 3.44 -9.90 -8.98
N LYS A 99 2.96 -10.84 -8.16
CA LYS A 99 2.27 -12.03 -8.66
C LYS A 99 1.01 -11.66 -9.45
N LEU A 100 0.18 -10.77 -8.89
CA LEU A 100 -1.02 -10.27 -9.57
C LEU A 100 -0.68 -9.58 -10.89
N ILE A 101 0.35 -8.72 -10.91
CA ILE A 101 0.80 -8.04 -12.14
C ILE A 101 1.25 -9.05 -13.21
N LYS A 102 1.98 -10.11 -12.81
CA LYS A 102 2.47 -11.15 -13.74
C LYS A 102 1.36 -12.02 -14.31
N GLU A 103 0.26 -12.17 -13.58
CA GLU A 103 -0.91 -12.95 -14.00
C GLU A 103 -1.83 -12.15 -14.95
N LEU A 104 -1.66 -10.83 -15.05
CA LEU A 104 -2.44 -10.00 -15.98
C LEU A 104 -2.05 -10.25 -17.44
N PRO A 105 -3.03 -10.31 -18.37
CA PRO A 105 -2.74 -10.35 -19.80
C PRO A 105 -1.96 -9.12 -20.26
N LYS A 106 -0.99 -9.31 -21.15
CA LYS A 106 -0.14 -8.20 -21.67
C LYS A 106 -0.95 -7.09 -22.34
N ASP A 107 -1.99 -7.49 -23.08
CA ASP A 107 -2.87 -6.57 -23.81
C ASP A 107 -4.13 -6.21 -23.01
N ALA A 108 -4.13 -6.47 -21.69
CA ALA A 108 -5.29 -6.18 -20.85
C ALA A 108 -5.57 -4.66 -20.83
N PRO A 109 -6.82 -4.25 -21.14
CA PRO A 109 -7.18 -2.85 -21.16
C PRO A 109 -7.05 -2.23 -19.75
N ALA A 110 -6.84 -0.92 -19.71
CA ALA A 110 -6.73 -0.20 -18.44
C ALA A 110 -7.98 -0.42 -17.57
N PRO A 111 -7.84 -0.32 -16.24
CA PRO A 111 -8.96 -0.52 -15.35
C PRO A 111 -10.05 0.55 -15.59
N THR A 112 -11.27 0.16 -15.97
CA THR A 112 -12.48 1.02 -16.02
C THR A 112 -12.87 1.51 -14.62
N GLN A 113 -13.01 2.82 -14.40
CA GLN A 113 -13.17 3.57 -13.12
C GLN A 113 -14.20 3.09 -12.05
N ASN A 114 -14.81 1.90 -12.16
CA ASN A 114 -15.81 1.37 -11.24
C ASN A 114 -15.24 0.68 -9.98
N TYR A 115 -13.92 0.59 -9.79
CA TYR A 115 -13.32 0.00 -8.57
C TYR A 115 -13.45 0.90 -7.36
N ASP A 116 -13.40 2.23 -7.54
CA ASP A 116 -13.63 3.18 -6.45
C ASP A 116 -15.03 2.98 -5.86
N GLN A 117 -16.01 2.65 -6.71
CA GLN A 117 -17.38 2.30 -6.29
C GLN A 117 -17.44 0.92 -5.65
N ALA A 118 -16.66 -0.06 -6.12
CA ALA A 118 -16.60 -1.41 -5.54
C ALA A 118 -15.89 -1.44 -4.17
N GLN A 119 -14.81 -0.67 -3.98
CA GLN A 119 -14.15 -0.50 -2.69
C GLN A 119 -14.98 0.36 -1.74
N ALA A 120 -15.65 1.42 -2.21
CA ALA A 120 -16.61 2.17 -1.41
C ALA A 120 -17.82 1.30 -0.99
N ALA A 121 -18.31 0.43 -1.88
CA ALA A 121 -19.38 -0.53 -1.57
C ALA A 121 -18.91 -1.63 -0.62
N ALA A 122 -17.67 -2.13 -0.74
CA ALA A 122 -17.08 -3.08 0.19
C ALA A 122 -16.89 -2.46 1.59
N MET A 123 -16.50 -1.18 1.65
CA MET A 123 -16.38 -0.40 2.90
C MET A 123 -17.77 -0.04 3.49
N ALA A 124 -18.79 0.13 2.63
CA ALA A 124 -20.17 0.38 3.04
C ALA A 124 -20.94 -0.91 3.42
N GLY A 125 -20.46 -2.08 2.98
CA GLY A 125 -21.04 -3.39 3.22
C GLY A 125 -20.51 -4.11 4.46
N VAL A 126 -19.46 -3.58 5.11
CA VAL A 126 -19.08 -4.04 6.45
C VAL A 126 -20.12 -3.51 7.43
N THR A 127 -21.17 -4.30 7.68
CA THR A 127 -21.92 -4.16 8.93
C THR A 127 -20.91 -4.32 10.06
N GLN A 128 -20.80 -3.27 10.88
CA GLN A 128 -20.08 -3.31 12.15
C GLN A 128 -20.60 -4.53 12.94
N VAL A 129 -19.83 -5.62 12.95
CA VAL A 129 -20.04 -6.66 13.96
C VAL A 129 -19.58 -6.04 15.26
N GLN A 130 -20.54 -5.52 16.00
CA GLN A 130 -20.34 -4.90 17.30
C GLN A 130 -19.78 -5.98 18.25
N PRO A 131 -18.55 -5.84 18.77
CA PRO A 131 -18.03 -6.81 19.73
C PRO A 131 -18.94 -6.83 20.98
N PRO A 132 -19.17 -8.00 21.60
CA PRO A 132 -19.99 -8.09 22.80
C PRO A 132 -19.24 -7.41 23.95
N GLY A 133 -19.64 -6.17 24.24
CA GLY A 133 -18.96 -5.28 25.18
C GLY A 133 -18.81 -3.89 24.56
N GLY A 134 -19.90 -3.12 24.61
CA GLY A 134 -20.02 -1.82 23.96
C GLY A 134 -18.98 -0.82 24.43
N TYR A 135 -18.06 -0.47 23.53
CA TYR A 135 -17.34 0.79 23.64
C TYR A 135 -18.06 1.82 22.78
N VAL A 136 -18.59 2.86 23.42
CA VAL A 136 -19.19 4.02 22.75
C VAL A 136 -18.09 5.07 22.65
N PRO A 137 -17.61 5.44 21.44
CA PRO A 137 -16.65 6.53 21.34
C PRO A 137 -17.32 7.85 21.74
N PRO A 138 -16.65 8.73 22.51
CA PRO A 138 -17.19 10.04 22.82
C PRO A 138 -17.33 10.88 21.54
N THR A 139 -18.51 11.45 21.34
CA THR A 139 -18.91 12.22 20.14
C THR A 139 -18.38 13.66 20.11
N GLN A 140 -17.43 14.02 20.97
CA GLN A 140 -16.83 15.35 21.00
C GLN A 140 -15.34 15.29 20.68
N GLY A 141 -14.98 15.93 19.56
CA GLY A 141 -13.59 16.16 19.19
C GLY A 141 -12.84 16.88 20.31
N TYR A 142 -11.59 16.47 20.53
CA TYR A 142 -10.70 17.13 21.47
C TYR A 142 -10.33 18.51 20.91
N ALA A 143 -10.98 19.56 21.42
CA ALA A 143 -10.44 20.92 21.35
C ALA A 143 -9.53 21.11 22.58
N PRO A 144 -8.23 21.44 22.41
CA PRO A 144 -7.37 21.75 23.54
C PRO A 144 -7.92 22.98 24.29
N ALA A 145 -7.90 22.92 25.62
CA ALA A 145 -8.45 23.96 26.49
C ALA A 145 -7.78 25.32 26.20
N GLY A 146 -8.59 26.31 25.78
CA GLY A 146 -8.15 27.68 25.50
C GLY A 146 -8.29 28.12 24.03
N TYR A 147 -8.67 27.24 23.11
CA TYR A 147 -8.94 27.64 21.73
C TYR A 147 -10.33 28.27 21.62
N ALA A 148 -10.39 29.60 21.48
CA ALA A 148 -11.61 30.27 21.05
C ALA A 148 -11.82 30.01 19.54
N PRO A 149 -13.01 29.61 19.10
CA PRO A 149 -13.28 29.48 17.67
C PRO A 149 -13.09 30.84 16.97
N PRO A 150 -12.57 30.88 15.73
CA PRO A 150 -12.44 32.13 15.00
C PRO A 150 -13.83 32.77 14.79
N PRO A 151 -13.92 34.11 14.82
CA PRO A 151 -15.20 34.79 14.64
C PRO A 151 -15.80 34.50 13.26
N PRO A 152 -17.15 34.56 13.13
CA PRO A 152 -17.82 34.33 11.86
C PRO A 152 -17.31 35.29 10.77
N GLY A 153 -16.77 34.75 9.68
CA GLY A 153 -16.21 35.52 8.56
C GLY A 153 -14.70 35.45 8.39
N TYR A 154 -13.97 34.68 9.22
CA TYR A 154 -12.53 34.47 9.04
C TYR A 154 -12.23 33.62 7.80
N ASN A 155 -11.61 34.23 6.78
CA ASN A 155 -11.07 33.54 5.61
C ASN A 155 -9.52 33.52 5.70
N PRO A 156 -8.87 32.37 5.93
CA PRO A 156 -7.42 32.31 5.95
C PRO A 156 -6.88 32.49 4.54
N GLN A 157 -6.45 33.71 4.20
CA GLN A 157 -5.60 33.92 3.02
C GLN A 157 -4.24 33.28 3.31
N TYR A 158 -4.02 32.11 2.73
CA TYR A 158 -2.68 31.53 2.67
C TYR A 158 -1.81 32.41 1.75
N PRO A 159 -0.56 32.73 2.16
CA PRO A 159 0.36 33.44 1.28
C PRO A 159 0.67 32.59 0.04
N PRO A 160 0.95 33.22 -1.12
CA PRO A 160 1.31 32.48 -2.32
C PRO A 160 2.58 31.67 -2.04
N GLN A 161 2.54 30.38 -2.38
CA GLN A 161 3.70 29.51 -2.33
C GLN A 161 4.74 30.07 -3.30
N GLN A 162 5.90 30.46 -2.76
CA GLN A 162 7.08 30.85 -3.54
C GLN A 162 7.85 29.61 -3.98
#